data_AF-A0A9R0ZQQ4-F1
#
_entry.id   AF-A0A9R0ZQQ4-F1
#
_cell.length_a   1.000
_cell.length_b   1.000
_cell.length_c   1.000
_cell.angle_alpha   90.00
_cell.angle_beta   90.00
_cell.angle_gamma   90.00
#
_symmetry.space_group_name_H-M   'P 1'
#
loop_
_entity.id
_entity.type
_entity.pdbx_description
1 polymer ?
#
loop_
_entity_poly.entity_id
_entity_poly.type
_entity_poly.pdbx_seq_one_letter_code
_entity_poly.pdbx_strand_id
1 'polypeptide(L)'
;MESAVWVVLTYYVMGFAPAPARFFRQLLAFFGTHQMAMALFRFLGAVLKSMVVANTFGMFVILLIFIFGGFVIPRGDIRPWWIWAYWSSPMMYSQNAISVNEFLSSRWANKNTEASIDASTVGEAILKSKGLFTGEWGFWVSMGAILGFTILFNILYILALTHLSPPSGSNTVSDQENENETNTSTPMGTNDEATNRATQTQITLPFQPLALSFNHVNYYVDMPAEMREQGFAESRLQLLSDISGAFRPGVLTALVGVSGAGKTTLMDVLAGRKTSGSIEGSITLSGYPKKQETFARISGYCEQTDIHSPNVTVYESILYSAWLRLSSDVDEKTRKLFVEEVMTLVELDVLRNAMVGLPGVDGLSTEQRKRLTIAVELVANPSLCLATPSRC
;
A
#
# COMPACT_ATOMS: atom_id res chain seq x y z
N MET A 1 12.84 -15.15 4.47
CA MET A 1 13.38 -16.15 3.53
C MET A 1 14.76 -15.73 3.04
N GLU A 2 14.92 -14.51 2.54
CA GLU A 2 16.18 -13.96 2.01
C GLU A 2 17.40 -14.14 2.95
N SER A 3 17.31 -13.73 4.22
CA SER A 3 18.43 -13.86 5.16
C SER A 3 18.88 -15.31 5.37
N ALA A 4 17.95 -16.27 5.32
CA ALA A 4 18.27 -17.68 5.47
C ALA A 4 18.98 -18.22 4.22
N VAL A 5 18.47 -17.89 3.04
CA VAL A 5 19.10 -18.27 1.76
C VAL A 5 20.51 -17.69 1.67
N TRP A 6 20.68 -16.40 2.00
CA TRP A 6 21.97 -15.74 1.97
C TRP A 6 22.98 -16.39 2.91
N VAL A 7 22.61 -16.63 4.18
CA VAL A 7 23.53 -17.21 5.17
C VAL A 7 23.86 -18.66 4.83
N VAL A 8 22.88 -19.48 4.42
CA VAL A 8 23.14 -20.87 4.02
C VAL A 8 24.12 -20.95 2.86
N LEU A 9 23.96 -20.12 1.84
CA LEU A 9 24.83 -20.13 0.66
C LEU A 9 26.22 -19.56 0.94
N THR A 10 26.33 -18.50 1.73
CA THR A 10 27.59 -17.76 1.85
C THR A 10 28.43 -18.12 3.06
N TYR A 11 27.83 -18.60 4.16
CA TYR A 11 28.53 -18.78 5.44
C TYR A 11 29.73 -19.72 5.33
N TYR A 12 29.52 -20.90 4.73
CA TYR A 12 30.59 -21.89 4.57
C TYR A 12 31.54 -21.54 3.41
N VAL A 13 31.05 -20.88 2.36
CA VAL A 13 31.86 -20.44 1.21
C VAL A 13 32.86 -19.35 1.61
N MET A 14 32.45 -18.42 2.48
CA MET A 14 33.34 -17.41 3.07
C MET A 14 34.35 -18.01 4.08
N GLY A 15 34.18 -19.27 4.45
CA GLY A 15 35.07 -19.96 5.38
C GLY A 15 34.92 -19.50 6.83
N PHE A 16 33.72 -19.10 7.27
CA PHE A 16 33.45 -18.79 8.67
C PHE A 16 33.55 -20.02 9.58
N ALA A 17 33.60 -19.79 10.90
CA ALA A 17 33.77 -20.86 11.88
C ALA A 17 32.66 -21.93 11.75
N PRO A 18 32.98 -23.22 11.53
CA PRO A 18 32.00 -24.27 11.18
C PRO A 18 31.12 -24.74 12.35
N ALA A 19 31.10 -24.02 13.48
CA ALA A 19 30.31 -24.38 14.64
C ALA A 19 28.82 -24.10 14.41
N PRO A 20 27.90 -25.07 14.63
CA PRO A 20 26.46 -24.87 14.40
C PRO A 20 25.87 -23.70 15.19
N ALA A 21 26.31 -23.51 16.44
CA ALA A 21 25.85 -22.39 17.27
C ALA A 21 26.19 -21.02 16.66
N ARG A 22 27.36 -20.88 16.01
CA ARG A 22 27.78 -19.63 15.36
C ARG A 22 27.05 -19.39 14.05
N PHE A 23 26.75 -20.46 13.31
CA PHE A 23 25.86 -20.38 12.15
C PHE A 23 24.49 -19.83 12.53
N PHE A 24 23.85 -20.37 13.59
CA PHE A 24 22.54 -19.87 14.03
C PHE A 24 22.59 -18.45 14.60
N ARG A 25 23.67 -18.08 15.31
CA ARG A 25 23.89 -16.69 15.76
C ARG A 25 24.06 -15.72 14.58
N GLN A 26 24.78 -16.13 13.53
CA GLN A 26 24.94 -15.36 12.30
C GLN A 26 23.59 -15.19 11.58
N LEU A 27 22.82 -16.28 11.45
CA LEU A 27 21.49 -16.26 10.88
C LEU A 27 20.57 -15.30 11.64
N LEU A 28 20.59 -15.36 12.97
CA LEU A 28 19.81 -14.46 13.83
C LEU A 28 20.21 -12.99 13.64
N ALA A 29 21.51 -12.70 13.55
CA ALA A 29 22.00 -11.33 13.32
C ALA A 29 21.57 -10.77 11.96
N PHE A 30 21.68 -11.56 10.88
CA PHE A 30 21.19 -11.16 9.57
C PHE A 30 19.67 -11.01 9.52
N PHE A 31 18.93 -11.92 10.17
CA PHE A 31 17.48 -11.83 10.25
C PHE A 31 17.05 -10.57 11.02
N GLY A 32 17.62 -10.31 12.18
CA GLY A 32 17.33 -9.10 12.96
C GLY A 32 17.65 -7.82 12.20
N THR A 33 18.79 -7.79 11.50
CA THR A 33 19.18 -6.64 10.65
C THR A 33 18.18 -6.42 9.52
N HIS A 34 17.72 -7.49 8.86
CA HIS A 34 16.72 -7.42 7.80
C HIS A 34 15.37 -6.89 8.32
N GLN A 35 14.89 -7.40 9.45
CA GLN A 35 13.65 -6.93 10.08
C GLN A 35 13.73 -5.45 10.49
N MET A 36 14.86 -5.04 11.09
CA MET A 36 15.11 -3.65 11.45
C MET A 36 15.10 -2.74 10.21
N ALA A 37 15.76 -3.14 9.12
CA ALA A 37 15.79 -2.36 7.89
C ALA A 37 14.38 -2.22 7.28
N MET A 38 13.61 -3.31 7.25
CA MET A 38 12.22 -3.29 6.79
C MET A 38 11.35 -2.35 7.63
N ALA A 39 11.52 -2.34 8.96
CA ALA A 39 10.79 -1.42 9.84
C ALA A 39 11.17 0.05 9.56
N LEU A 40 12.45 0.35 9.40
CA LEU A 40 12.95 1.69 9.08
C LEU A 40 12.37 2.21 7.75
N PHE A 41 12.42 1.43 6.68
CA PHE A 41 11.93 1.88 5.37
C PHE A 41 10.39 1.97 5.31
N ARG A 42 9.66 1.13 6.05
CA ARG A 42 8.21 1.30 6.21
C ARG A 42 7.88 2.61 6.91
N PHE A 43 8.57 2.92 8.01
CA PHE A 43 8.42 4.21 8.68
C PHE A 43 8.72 5.37 7.73
N LEU A 44 9.82 5.28 6.98
CA LEU A 44 10.20 6.33 6.04
C LEU A 44 9.17 6.52 4.93
N GLY A 45 8.60 5.44 4.40
CA GLY A 45 7.51 5.49 3.41
C GLY A 45 6.21 6.08 3.97
N ALA A 46 5.90 5.87 5.25
CA ALA A 46 4.73 6.49 5.89
C ALA A 46 4.90 8.01 6.09
N VAL A 47 6.12 8.46 6.39
CA VAL A 47 6.42 9.89 6.55
C VAL A 47 6.53 10.59 5.20
N LEU A 48 7.24 9.97 4.25
CA LEU A 48 7.48 10.50 2.92
C LEU A 48 6.35 10.05 1.98
N LYS A 49 5.27 10.81 1.97
CA LYS A 49 4.01 10.56 1.25
C LYS A 49 4.10 10.57 -0.30
N SER A 50 5.31 10.61 -0.86
CA SER A 50 5.56 10.55 -2.30
C SER A 50 6.67 9.54 -2.59
N MET A 51 6.43 8.66 -3.57
CA MET A 51 7.36 7.61 -3.97
C MET A 51 8.72 8.17 -4.42
N VAL A 52 8.73 9.28 -5.16
CA VAL A 52 9.96 9.91 -5.67
C VAL A 52 10.79 10.49 -4.53
N VAL A 53 10.14 11.16 -3.58
CA VAL A 53 10.79 11.73 -2.39
C VAL A 53 11.32 10.61 -1.50
N ALA A 54 10.52 9.56 -1.29
CA ALA A 54 10.90 8.40 -0.48
C ALA A 54 12.15 7.70 -1.01
N ASN A 55 12.24 7.47 -2.33
CA ASN A 55 13.42 6.84 -2.93
C ASN A 55 14.68 7.70 -2.78
N THR A 56 14.58 9.00 -3.08
CA THR A 56 15.73 9.92 -3.03
C THR A 56 16.27 10.06 -1.61
N PHE A 57 15.37 10.30 -0.64
CA PHE A 57 15.76 10.47 0.75
C PHE A 57 16.18 9.14 1.41
N GLY A 58 15.56 8.02 1.01
CA GLY A 58 15.94 6.68 1.45
C GLY A 58 17.41 6.36 1.16
N MET A 59 17.91 6.70 -0.02
CA MET A 59 19.33 6.54 -0.35
C MET A 59 20.25 7.37 0.55
N PHE A 60 19.85 8.60 0.87
CA PHE A 60 20.61 9.46 1.78
C PHE A 60 20.65 8.88 3.21
N VAL A 61 19.53 8.36 3.72
CA VAL A 61 19.46 7.69 5.02
C VAL A 61 20.34 6.45 5.07
N ILE A 62 20.33 5.64 4.01
CA ILE A 62 21.23 4.47 3.87
C ILE A 62 22.69 4.91 4.00
N LEU A 63 23.09 5.93 3.25
CA LEU A 63 24.47 6.42 3.25
C LEU A 63 24.92 6.85 4.65
N LEU A 64 24.08 7.59 5.39
CA LEU A 64 24.39 7.99 6.77
C LEU A 64 24.53 6.78 7.70
N ILE A 65 23.61 5.81 7.62
CA ILE A 65 23.64 4.60 8.45
C ILE A 65 24.92 3.78 8.19
N PHE A 66 25.37 3.69 6.93
CA PHE A 66 26.60 2.98 6.57
C PHE A 66 27.87 3.70 7.05
N ILE A 67 27.95 5.03 6.89
CA ILE A 67 29.11 5.82 7.34
C ILE A 67 29.32 5.66 8.85
N PHE A 68 28.24 5.77 9.63
CA PHE A 68 28.29 5.65 11.09
C PHE A 68 28.14 4.20 11.58
N GLY A 69 28.12 3.21 10.68
CA GLY A 69 27.99 1.79 11.02
C GLY A 69 29.25 1.15 11.61
N GLY A 70 30.34 1.90 11.77
CA GLY A 70 31.58 1.43 12.40
C GLY A 70 32.54 0.67 11.48
N PHE A 71 32.15 0.38 10.24
CA PHE A 71 33.04 -0.22 9.24
C PHE A 71 33.85 0.83 8.47
N VAL A 72 33.19 1.89 7.99
CA VAL A 72 33.85 2.98 7.22
C VAL A 72 34.67 3.87 8.14
N ILE A 73 34.07 4.33 9.25
CA ILE A 73 34.76 5.12 10.27
C ILE A 73 34.77 4.31 11.57
N PRO A 74 35.95 3.85 12.02
CA PRO A 74 36.09 3.19 13.32
C PRO A 74 35.65 4.10 14.46
N ARG A 75 35.12 3.52 15.53
CA ARG A 75 34.64 4.27 16.70
C ARG A 75 35.70 5.23 17.28
N GLY A 76 36.98 4.83 17.26
CA GLY A 76 38.09 5.60 17.82
C GLY A 76 38.43 6.88 17.04
N ASP A 77 38.10 6.92 15.75
CA ASP A 77 38.42 8.05 14.87
C ASP A 77 37.30 9.11 14.86
N ILE A 78 36.13 8.78 15.42
CA ILE A 78 35.00 9.70 15.52
C ILE A 78 35.24 10.68 16.66
N ARG A 79 35.17 11.97 16.36
CA ARG A 79 35.35 13.02 17.36
C ARG A 79 34.28 12.94 18.46
N PRO A 80 34.60 13.24 19.73
CA PRO A 80 33.69 13.02 20.85
C PRO A 80 32.30 13.66 20.72
N TRP A 81 32.20 14.82 20.07
CA TRP A 81 30.92 15.51 19.89
C TRP A 81 30.01 14.91 18.80
N TRP A 82 30.53 14.02 17.94
CA TRP A 82 29.78 13.31 16.89
C TRP A 82 29.56 11.82 17.20
N ILE A 83 30.04 11.33 18.34
CA ILE A 83 29.95 9.91 18.72
C ILE A 83 28.50 9.41 18.85
N TRP A 84 27.54 10.29 19.14
CA TRP A 84 26.13 9.92 19.23
C TRP A 84 25.59 9.38 17.90
N ALA A 85 26.09 9.86 16.75
CA ALA A 85 25.68 9.38 15.43
C ALA A 85 26.02 7.90 15.24
N TYR A 86 27.19 7.48 15.74
CA TYR A 86 27.60 6.07 15.80
C TYR A 86 26.63 5.21 16.62
N TRP A 87 26.24 5.68 17.82
CA TRP A 87 25.31 4.96 18.70
C TRP A 87 23.86 4.94 18.19
N SER A 88 23.47 5.95 17.40
CA SER A 88 22.15 6.01 16.76
C SER A 88 22.05 5.10 15.52
N SER A 89 23.17 4.70 14.92
CA SER A 89 23.15 3.87 13.72
C SER A 89 22.84 2.41 14.09
N PRO A 90 21.72 1.83 13.60
CA PRO A 90 21.42 0.44 13.86
C PRO A 90 22.41 -0.52 13.17
N MET A 91 23.08 -0.06 12.10
CA MET A 91 24.10 -0.83 11.38
C MET A 91 25.33 -1.11 12.25
N MET A 92 25.65 -0.21 13.18
CA MET A 92 26.75 -0.40 14.13
C MET A 92 26.56 -1.66 14.99
N TYR A 93 25.34 -1.88 15.48
CA TYR A 93 25.02 -3.08 16.26
C TYR A 93 25.04 -4.34 15.40
N SER A 94 24.57 -4.25 14.15
CA SER A 94 24.64 -5.37 13.18
C SER A 94 26.09 -5.80 12.92
N GLN A 95 26.97 -4.84 12.64
CA GLN A 95 28.39 -5.08 12.40
C GLN A 95 29.07 -5.69 13.63
N ASN A 96 28.75 -5.19 14.84
CA ASN A 96 29.25 -5.77 16.08
C ASN A 96 28.74 -7.20 16.30
N ALA A 97 27.46 -7.48 16.06
CA ALA A 97 26.90 -8.83 16.24
C ALA A 97 27.59 -9.86 15.32
N ILE A 98 27.79 -9.50 14.05
CA ILE A 98 28.47 -10.36 13.07
C ILE A 98 29.95 -10.56 13.45
N SER A 99 30.65 -9.47 13.76
CA SER A 99 32.11 -9.52 14.02
C SER A 99 32.43 -10.27 15.32
N VAL A 100 31.68 -10.04 16.39
CA VAL A 100 31.84 -10.76 17.68
C VAL A 100 31.56 -12.25 17.50
N ASN A 101 30.54 -12.59 16.71
CA ASN A 101 30.19 -13.99 16.45
C ASN A 101 31.27 -14.76 15.68
N GLU A 102 32.11 -14.11 14.87
CA GLU A 102 33.19 -14.77 14.13
C GLU A 102 34.54 -14.68 14.86
N PHE A 103 34.97 -13.48 15.24
CA PHE A 103 36.32 -13.24 15.77
C PHE A 103 36.54 -13.77 17.19
N LEU A 104 35.48 -14.06 17.95
CA LEU A 104 35.63 -14.78 19.23
C LEU A 104 35.68 -16.30 19.07
N SER A 105 35.88 -16.82 17.85
CA SER A 105 35.96 -18.28 17.63
C SER A 105 37.29 -18.85 18.07
N SER A 106 37.27 -20.14 18.42
CA SER A 106 38.48 -20.87 18.79
C SER A 106 39.56 -20.81 17.71
N ARG A 107 39.17 -20.61 16.44
CA ARG A 107 40.08 -20.39 15.31
C ARG A 107 40.94 -19.13 15.46
N TRP A 108 40.40 -18.08 16.09
CA TRP A 108 41.06 -16.80 16.32
C TRP A 108 41.63 -16.68 17.74
N ALA A 109 41.59 -17.76 18.53
CA ALA A 109 42.06 -17.80 19.92
C ALA A 109 43.58 -17.97 20.05
N ASN A 110 44.34 -17.87 18.96
CA ASN A 110 45.80 -17.84 19.00
C ASN A 110 46.28 -16.66 19.85
N LYS A 111 47.35 -16.86 20.62
CA LYS A 111 47.94 -15.81 21.46
C LYS A 111 48.37 -14.65 20.59
N ASN A 112 48.00 -13.44 20.98
CA ASN A 112 48.43 -12.24 20.28
C ASN A 112 49.96 -12.05 20.41
N THR A 113 50.63 -11.81 19.29
CA THR A 113 52.08 -11.58 19.21
C THR A 113 52.43 -10.08 19.16
N GLU A 114 51.43 -9.21 18.93
CA GLU A 114 51.63 -7.77 18.87
C GLU A 114 51.49 -7.12 20.26
N ALA A 115 52.59 -6.59 20.78
CA ALA A 115 52.64 -5.93 22.09
C ALA A 115 51.96 -4.54 22.13
N SER A 116 51.60 -3.98 20.96
CA SER A 116 50.95 -2.67 20.84
C SER A 116 49.47 -2.70 21.23
N ILE A 117 48.82 -3.87 21.14
CA ILE A 117 47.39 -4.04 21.43
C ILE A 117 47.26 -4.98 22.62
N ASP A 118 46.81 -4.43 23.74
CA ASP A 118 46.46 -5.18 24.94
C ASP A 118 45.23 -6.07 24.68
N ALA A 119 45.47 -7.28 24.19
CA ALA A 119 44.47 -8.29 23.86
C ALA A 119 45.07 -9.69 24.03
N SER A 120 44.27 -10.61 24.55
CA SER A 120 44.72 -11.98 24.86
C SER A 120 44.82 -12.85 23.60
N THR A 121 43.93 -12.62 22.64
CA THR A 121 43.79 -13.40 21.40
C THR A 121 43.88 -12.51 20.16
N VAL A 122 44.27 -13.10 19.03
CA VAL A 122 44.28 -12.39 17.73
C VAL A 122 42.91 -11.84 17.37
N GLY A 123 41.84 -12.61 17.63
CA GLY A 123 40.47 -12.16 17.38
C GLY A 123 40.07 -10.93 18.20
N GLU A 124 40.43 -10.92 19.48
CA GLU A 124 40.21 -9.76 20.36
C GLU A 124 41.03 -8.53 19.90
N ALA A 125 42.26 -8.73 19.46
CA ALA A 125 43.10 -7.66 18.92
C ALA A 125 42.47 -7.01 17.67
N ILE A 126 41.93 -7.83 16.76
CA ILE A 126 41.21 -7.36 15.56
C ILE A 126 39.97 -6.54 15.96
N LEU A 127 39.15 -7.04 16.88
CA LEU A 127 37.96 -6.31 17.35
C LEU A 127 38.33 -4.97 18.00
N LYS A 128 39.37 -4.96 18.84
CA LYS A 128 39.85 -3.75 19.54
C LYS A 128 40.42 -2.72 18.57
N SER A 129 41.21 -3.15 17.56
CA SER A 129 41.75 -2.24 16.53
C SER A 129 40.67 -1.56 15.68
N LYS A 130 39.54 -2.24 15.46
CA LYS A 130 38.38 -1.68 14.73
C LYS A 130 37.39 -0.93 15.64
N GLY A 131 37.65 -0.86 16.95
CA GLY A 131 36.77 -0.21 17.91
C GLY A 131 35.42 -0.92 18.13
N LEU A 132 35.38 -2.23 17.88
CA LEU A 132 34.21 -3.09 18.06
C LEU A 132 34.18 -3.71 19.46
N PHE A 133 33.05 -4.29 19.85
CA PHE A 133 32.93 -5.01 21.12
C PHE A 133 33.84 -6.24 21.15
N THR A 134 34.51 -6.47 22.27
CA THR A 134 35.48 -7.56 22.45
C THR A 134 34.95 -8.73 23.26
N GLY A 135 33.83 -8.57 23.97
CA GLY A 135 33.25 -9.63 24.80
C GLY A 135 32.07 -10.34 24.14
N GLU A 136 31.80 -11.59 24.54
CA GLU A 136 30.64 -12.36 24.06
C GLU A 136 29.30 -11.68 24.38
N TRP A 137 29.24 -10.91 25.47
CA TRP A 137 28.09 -10.09 25.84
C TRP A 137 27.71 -9.08 24.74
N GLY A 138 28.69 -8.63 23.95
CA GLY A 138 28.50 -7.68 22.86
C GLY A 138 27.53 -8.20 21.79
N PHE A 139 27.49 -9.51 21.56
CA PHE A 139 26.53 -10.12 20.63
C PHE A 139 25.08 -9.88 21.08
N TRP A 140 24.78 -10.17 22.35
CA TRP A 140 23.43 -10.05 22.90
C TRP A 140 23.00 -8.59 23.09
N VAL A 141 23.91 -7.71 23.46
CA VAL A 141 23.63 -6.26 23.50
C VAL A 141 23.29 -5.73 22.12
N SER A 142 24.07 -6.11 21.09
CA SER A 142 23.76 -5.75 19.71
C SER A 142 22.42 -6.30 19.25
N MET A 143 22.10 -7.56 19.58
CA MET A 143 20.81 -8.16 19.23
C MET A 143 19.64 -7.45 19.90
N GLY A 144 19.77 -7.14 21.19
CA GLY A 144 18.78 -6.37 21.94
C GLY A 144 18.57 -4.97 21.38
N ALA A 145 19.65 -4.28 20.98
CA ALA A 145 19.57 -2.98 20.35
C ALA A 145 18.85 -3.04 18.99
N ILE A 146 19.19 -4.00 18.12
CA ILE A 146 18.52 -4.19 16.82
C ILE A 146 17.02 -4.47 17.00
N LEU A 147 16.66 -5.32 17.98
CA LEU A 147 15.26 -5.57 18.31
C LEU A 147 14.56 -4.31 18.82
N GLY A 148 15.22 -3.53 19.69
CA GLY A 148 14.73 -2.24 20.17
C GLY A 148 14.46 -1.25 19.05
N PHE A 149 15.39 -1.09 18.09
CA PHE A 149 15.19 -0.27 16.90
C PHE A 149 14.05 -0.78 16.02
N THR A 150 13.92 -2.09 15.87
CA THR A 150 12.80 -2.69 15.11
C THR A 150 11.46 -2.32 15.73
N ILE A 151 11.32 -2.46 17.06
CA ILE A 151 10.09 -2.09 17.78
C ILE A 151 9.84 -0.58 17.66
N LEU A 152 10.88 0.23 17.89
CA LEU A 152 10.80 1.70 17.79
C LEU A 152 10.28 2.14 16.41
N PHE A 153 10.89 1.66 15.32
CA PHE A 153 10.46 2.05 13.97
C PHE A 153 9.07 1.56 13.61
N ASN A 154 8.63 0.39 14.09
CA ASN A 154 7.25 -0.06 13.90
C ASN A 154 6.25 0.80 14.68
N ILE A 155 6.57 1.22 15.92
CA ILE A 155 5.73 2.15 16.69
C ILE A 155 5.65 3.50 15.96
N LEU A 156 6.79 4.04 15.51
CA LEU A 156 6.83 5.29 14.76
C LEU A 156 6.07 5.18 13.42
N TYR A 157 6.12 4.04 12.76
CA TYR A 157 5.33 3.76 11.56
C TYR A 157 3.83 3.81 11.84
N ILE A 158 3.36 3.15 12.90
CA ILE A 158 1.95 3.18 13.30
C ILE A 158 1.54 4.62 13.67
N LEU A 159 2.36 5.32 14.46
CA LEU A 159 2.10 6.72 14.83
C LEU A 159 2.02 7.63 13.61
N ALA A 160 2.95 7.46 12.65
CA ALA A 160 2.94 8.19 11.39
C ALA A 160 1.63 7.94 10.64
N LEU A 161 1.17 6.70 10.50
CA LEU A 161 -0.10 6.39 9.83
C LEU A 161 -1.32 6.94 10.58
N THR A 162 -1.31 6.96 11.91
CA THR A 162 -2.45 7.45 12.72
C THR A 162 -2.57 8.97 12.73
N HIS A 163 -1.44 9.70 12.71
CA HIS A 163 -1.44 11.16 12.90
C HIS A 163 -1.15 11.94 11.63
N LEU A 164 -0.45 11.36 10.65
CA LEU A 164 -0.25 12.03 9.37
C LEU A 164 -1.49 11.78 8.51
N SER A 165 -2.33 12.80 8.39
CA SER A 165 -3.47 12.79 7.48
C SER A 165 -3.00 12.44 6.06
N PRO A 166 -3.77 11.67 5.26
CA PRO A 166 -3.47 11.49 3.85
C PRO A 166 -3.26 12.86 3.21
N PRO A 167 -2.33 13.00 2.24
CA PRO A 167 -2.10 14.30 1.61
C PRO A 167 -3.45 14.81 1.07
N SER A 168 -3.91 15.92 1.65
CA SER A 168 -5.12 16.62 1.20
C SER A 168 -4.88 17.09 -0.22
N GLY A 169 -5.33 16.27 -1.17
CA GLY A 169 -4.98 16.42 -2.57
C GLY A 169 -5.67 15.37 -3.43
N SER A 170 -6.96 15.10 -3.19
CA SER A 170 -7.86 14.79 -4.31
C SER A 170 -8.21 16.13 -4.97
N ASN A 171 -7.20 16.82 -5.47
CA ASN A 171 -7.43 17.74 -6.57
C ASN A 171 -7.62 16.79 -7.74
N THR A 172 -8.86 16.66 -8.19
CA THR A 172 -9.17 16.15 -9.52
C THR A 172 -8.38 16.98 -10.52
N VAL A 173 -7.15 16.55 -10.82
CA VAL A 173 -6.40 17.06 -11.96
C VAL A 173 -7.22 16.58 -13.15
N SER A 174 -7.91 17.52 -13.77
CA SER A 174 -8.44 17.34 -15.11
C SER A 174 -7.25 17.25 -16.04
N ASP A 175 -6.76 16.04 -16.28
CA ASP A 175 -5.77 15.79 -17.33
C ASP A 175 -6.44 16.13 -18.66
N GLN A 176 -6.07 17.29 -19.21
CA GLN A 176 -6.22 17.58 -20.63
C GLN A 176 -5.17 16.75 -21.37
N GLU A 177 -5.50 15.51 -21.69
CA GLU A 177 -4.69 14.73 -22.63
C GLU A 177 -5.01 15.18 -24.06
N ASN A 178 -3.96 15.64 -24.75
CA ASN A 178 -3.97 16.00 -26.16
C ASN A 178 -4.16 14.74 -27.00
N GLU A 179 -5.26 14.68 -27.77
CA GLU A 179 -5.48 13.67 -28.79
C GLU A 179 -4.48 13.85 -29.94
N ASN A 180 -3.65 12.83 -30.16
CA ASN A 180 -3.05 12.52 -31.44
C ASN A 180 -2.60 11.06 -31.42
N GLU A 181 -3.45 10.14 -31.88
CA GLU A 181 -2.96 8.91 -32.53
C GLU A 181 -4.03 8.20 -33.39
N THR A 182 -3.90 8.45 -34.69
CA THR A 182 -3.79 7.50 -35.79
C THR A 182 -4.65 6.21 -35.77
N ASN A 183 -5.72 6.26 -36.56
CA ASN A 183 -6.52 5.12 -37.01
C ASN A 183 -5.66 4.00 -37.63
N THR A 184 -5.68 2.81 -37.03
CA THR A 184 -5.28 1.57 -37.72
C THR A 184 -6.38 0.52 -37.59
N SER A 185 -7.21 0.44 -38.63
CA SER A 185 -8.24 -0.58 -38.81
C SER A 185 -7.63 -1.92 -39.22
N THR A 186 -8.01 -3.01 -38.57
CA THR A 186 -7.76 -4.39 -39.07
C THR A 186 -9.11 -5.15 -39.11
N PRO A 187 -9.37 -6.01 -40.12
CA PRO A 187 -10.74 -6.39 -40.48
C PRO A 187 -11.30 -7.54 -39.63
N MET A 188 -12.62 -7.48 -39.47
CA MET A 188 -13.50 -8.46 -38.83
C MET A 188 -13.58 -9.75 -39.68
N GLY A 189 -13.22 -10.88 -39.09
CA GLY A 189 -13.50 -12.21 -39.63
C GLY A 189 -14.82 -12.73 -39.06
N THR A 190 -15.83 -12.87 -39.92
CA THR A 190 -17.09 -13.57 -39.66
C THR A 190 -16.84 -15.06 -39.49
N ASN A 191 -17.34 -15.66 -38.41
CA ASN A 191 -17.72 -17.08 -38.37
C ASN A 191 -18.92 -17.24 -37.43
N ASP A 192 -20.07 -17.48 -38.06
CA ASP A 192 -21.28 -17.99 -37.43
C ASP A 192 -21.05 -19.44 -37.00
N GLU A 193 -21.08 -19.72 -35.69
CA GLU A 193 -21.44 -21.04 -35.20
C GLU A 193 -22.37 -20.89 -33.98
N ALA A 194 -23.66 -21.03 -34.27
CA ALA A 194 -24.69 -21.23 -33.28
C ALA A 194 -24.43 -22.55 -32.55
N THR A 195 -24.10 -22.49 -31.26
CA THR A 195 -24.12 -23.68 -30.40
C THR A 195 -24.94 -23.40 -29.14
N ASN A 196 -25.97 -24.22 -28.98
CA ASN A 196 -26.95 -24.28 -27.90
C ASN A 196 -26.35 -23.98 -26.51
N ARG A 197 -26.64 -22.81 -25.95
CA ARG A 197 -26.47 -22.56 -24.51
C ARG A 197 -27.63 -23.20 -23.75
N ALA A 198 -27.34 -24.31 -23.10
CA ALA A 198 -28.15 -24.86 -22.04
C ALA A 198 -28.45 -23.76 -21.00
N THR A 199 -29.69 -23.75 -20.52
CA THR A 199 -30.22 -22.90 -19.45
C THR A 199 -29.35 -23.00 -18.19
N GLN A 200 -28.33 -22.14 -18.08
CA GLN A 200 -27.62 -21.92 -16.83
C GLN A 200 -28.56 -21.16 -15.90
N THR A 201 -28.90 -21.80 -14.79
CA THR A 201 -29.59 -21.18 -13.67
C THR A 201 -28.75 -20.01 -13.15
N GLN A 202 -29.19 -18.79 -13.45
CA GLN A 202 -28.58 -17.55 -13.01
C GLN A 202 -28.46 -17.55 -11.47
N ILE A 203 -27.24 -17.57 -10.93
CA ILE A 203 -27.01 -17.67 -9.49
C ILE A 203 -27.09 -16.25 -8.92
N THR A 204 -28.31 -15.83 -8.61
CA THR A 204 -28.52 -14.58 -7.91
C THR A 204 -28.32 -14.78 -6.42
N LEU A 205 -27.27 -14.17 -5.87
CA LEU A 205 -27.12 -14.06 -4.43
C LEU A 205 -28.26 -13.20 -3.87
N PRO A 206 -28.97 -13.63 -2.82
CA PRO A 206 -30.08 -12.87 -2.28
C PRO A 206 -29.54 -11.53 -1.74
N PHE A 207 -30.13 -10.42 -2.18
CA PHE A 207 -29.89 -9.10 -1.63
C PHE A 207 -31.21 -8.43 -1.27
N GLN A 208 -31.19 -7.54 -0.30
CA GLN A 208 -32.37 -6.77 0.10
C GLN A 208 -32.41 -5.46 -0.70
N PRO A 209 -33.47 -5.20 -1.49
CA PRO A 209 -33.61 -3.93 -2.20
C PRO A 209 -33.76 -2.78 -1.19
N LEU A 210 -32.91 -1.76 -1.30
CA LEU A 210 -32.88 -0.63 -0.37
C LEU A 210 -33.09 0.70 -1.12
N ALA A 211 -33.95 1.56 -0.57
CA ALA A 211 -34.22 2.88 -1.12
C ALA A 211 -33.31 3.92 -0.46
N LEU A 212 -32.69 4.81 -1.24
CA LEU A 212 -31.94 5.95 -0.70
C LEU A 212 -32.80 7.20 -0.85
N SER A 213 -32.99 7.98 0.20
CA SER A 213 -33.63 9.29 0.13
C SER A 213 -32.79 10.34 0.83
N PHE A 214 -32.80 11.55 0.29
CA PHE A 214 -32.06 12.67 0.82
C PHE A 214 -32.92 13.93 0.74
N ASN A 215 -32.94 14.70 1.81
CA ASN A 215 -33.77 15.91 1.93
C ASN A 215 -32.91 17.08 2.42
N HIS A 216 -33.06 18.20 1.73
CA HIS A 216 -32.40 19.48 2.04
C HIS A 216 -30.88 19.35 2.20
N VAL A 217 -30.23 18.58 1.33
CA VAL A 217 -28.78 18.35 1.39
C VAL A 217 -28.04 19.59 0.91
N ASN A 218 -27.21 20.13 1.80
CA ASN A 218 -26.29 21.23 1.52
C ASN A 218 -24.86 20.77 1.81
N TYR A 219 -23.91 21.20 0.98
CA TYR A 219 -22.50 20.85 1.15
C TYR A 219 -21.62 22.09 1.01
N TYR A 220 -20.79 22.31 2.03
CA TYR A 220 -19.88 23.43 2.12
C TYR A 220 -18.44 22.94 2.25
N VAL A 221 -17.52 23.59 1.55
CA VAL A 221 -16.08 23.38 1.68
C VAL A 221 -15.41 24.66 2.19
N ASP A 222 -14.27 24.53 2.86
CA ASP A 222 -13.48 25.68 3.24
C ASP A 222 -13.00 26.43 1.99
N MET A 223 -13.01 27.76 2.04
CA MET A 223 -12.59 28.58 0.92
C MET A 223 -11.12 28.26 0.56
N PRO A 224 -10.82 27.86 -0.69
CA PRO A 224 -9.45 27.62 -1.13
C PRO A 224 -8.58 28.87 -0.97
N ALA A 225 -7.29 28.69 -0.66
CA ALA A 225 -6.36 29.79 -0.43
C ALA A 225 -6.28 30.75 -1.63
N GLU A 226 -6.29 30.21 -2.84
CA GLU A 226 -6.26 30.94 -4.11
C GLU A 226 -7.45 31.91 -4.26
N MET A 227 -8.65 31.52 -3.80
CA MET A 227 -9.83 32.38 -3.86
C MET A 227 -9.88 33.38 -2.71
N ARG A 228 -9.30 33.08 -1.54
CA ARG A 228 -9.14 34.07 -0.47
C ARG A 228 -8.23 35.22 -0.91
N GLU A 229 -7.18 34.92 -1.66
CA GLU A 229 -6.27 35.94 -2.22
C GLU A 229 -6.94 36.83 -3.27
N GLN A 230 -7.98 36.33 -3.95
CA GLN A 230 -8.81 37.10 -4.90
C GLN A 230 -9.88 37.97 -4.22
N GLY A 231 -9.91 38.03 -2.89
CA GLY A 231 -10.75 38.97 -2.12
C GLY A 231 -12.15 38.45 -1.76
N PHE A 232 -12.42 37.15 -1.87
CA PHE A 232 -13.68 36.56 -1.40
C PHE A 232 -13.71 36.53 0.14
N ALA A 233 -14.66 37.27 0.74
CA ALA A 233 -14.78 37.44 2.19
C ALA A 233 -15.44 36.26 2.92
N GLU A 234 -16.07 35.34 2.19
CA GLU A 234 -16.75 34.19 2.78
C GLU A 234 -15.77 33.11 3.23
N SER A 235 -16.00 32.55 4.42
CA SER A 235 -15.12 31.52 4.99
C SER A 235 -15.33 30.14 4.35
N ARG A 236 -16.54 29.89 3.84
CA ARG A 236 -16.98 28.61 3.25
C ARG A 236 -17.63 28.83 1.89
N LEU A 237 -17.29 27.97 0.93
CA LEU A 237 -17.91 27.91 -0.39
C LEU A 237 -19.02 26.86 -0.39
N GLN A 238 -20.23 27.24 -0.78
CA GLN A 238 -21.34 26.31 -0.95
C GLN A 238 -21.27 25.66 -2.34
N LEU A 239 -21.18 24.33 -2.38
CA LEU A 239 -21.11 23.57 -3.62
C LEU A 239 -22.43 22.87 -3.99
N LEU A 240 -23.23 22.51 -2.98
CA LEU A 240 -24.57 21.94 -3.17
C LEU A 240 -25.57 22.76 -2.34
N SER A 241 -26.67 23.14 -2.98
CA SER A 241 -27.73 23.97 -2.40
C SER A 241 -29.08 23.26 -2.44
N ASP A 242 -29.60 22.97 -1.25
CA ASP A 242 -30.95 22.47 -0.98
C ASP A 242 -31.41 21.30 -1.88
N ILE A 243 -30.57 20.28 -2.02
CA ILE A 243 -30.86 19.16 -2.92
C ILE A 243 -31.71 18.11 -2.19
N SER A 244 -32.86 17.77 -2.79
CA SER A 244 -33.76 16.72 -2.30
C SER A 244 -34.08 15.72 -3.40
N GLY A 245 -34.25 14.45 -3.04
CA GLY A 245 -34.52 13.39 -4.00
C GLY A 245 -34.54 11.99 -3.38
N ALA A 246 -34.90 11.00 -4.18
CA ALA A 246 -34.91 9.61 -3.77
C ALA A 246 -34.58 8.66 -4.92
N PHE A 247 -33.81 7.62 -4.63
CA PHE A 247 -33.49 6.51 -5.50
C PHE A 247 -34.27 5.28 -5.05
N ARG A 248 -35.12 4.78 -5.94
CA ARG A 248 -35.96 3.62 -5.68
C ARG A 248 -35.25 2.34 -6.14
N PRO A 249 -35.42 1.21 -5.42
CA PRO A 249 -34.89 -0.06 -5.87
C PRO A 249 -35.46 -0.46 -7.23
N GLY A 250 -34.65 -1.13 -8.05
CA GLY A 250 -35.06 -1.63 -9.37
C GLY A 250 -35.20 -0.56 -10.47
N VAL A 251 -34.81 0.69 -10.19
CA VAL A 251 -34.86 1.78 -11.17
C VAL A 251 -33.45 2.28 -11.46
N LEU A 252 -33.04 2.23 -12.73
CA LEU A 252 -31.84 2.91 -13.19
C LEU A 252 -32.09 4.42 -13.18
N THR A 253 -31.44 5.14 -12.27
CA THR A 253 -31.58 6.60 -12.14
C THR A 253 -30.35 7.27 -12.72
N ALA A 254 -30.54 8.13 -13.73
CA ALA A 254 -29.46 8.90 -14.34
C ALA A 254 -29.45 10.34 -13.81
N LEU A 255 -28.30 10.78 -13.29
CA LEU A 255 -28.06 12.17 -12.90
C LEU A 255 -27.38 12.91 -14.06
N VAL A 256 -28.14 13.75 -14.78
CA VAL A 256 -27.66 14.45 -15.98
C VAL A 256 -27.61 15.95 -15.73
N GLY A 257 -26.57 16.62 -16.24
CA GLY A 257 -26.39 18.06 -16.10
C GLY A 257 -25.06 18.53 -16.67
N VAL A 258 -24.91 19.85 -16.85
CA VAL A 258 -23.70 20.46 -17.42
C VAL A 258 -22.44 20.14 -16.60
N SER A 259 -21.27 20.21 -17.24
CA SER A 259 -19.99 20.08 -16.51
C SER A 259 -19.90 21.14 -15.41
N GLY A 260 -19.40 20.76 -14.23
CA GLY A 260 -19.34 21.67 -13.07
C GLY A 260 -20.63 21.83 -12.26
N ALA A 261 -21.76 21.24 -12.68
CA ALA A 261 -23.03 21.32 -11.94
C ALA A 261 -23.06 20.57 -10.58
N GLY A 262 -21.93 20.06 -10.08
CA GLY A 262 -21.87 19.37 -8.79
C GLY A 262 -22.34 17.91 -8.80
N LYS A 263 -22.50 17.27 -9.96
CA LYS A 263 -22.96 15.86 -10.07
C LYS A 263 -22.08 14.87 -9.30
N THR A 264 -20.77 14.90 -9.56
CA THR A 264 -19.79 14.06 -8.86
C THR A 264 -19.75 14.42 -7.38
N THR A 265 -19.84 15.71 -7.05
CA THR A 265 -19.91 16.17 -5.66
C THR A 265 -21.13 15.60 -4.91
N LEU A 266 -22.31 15.60 -5.53
CA LEU A 266 -23.52 15.00 -4.97
C LEU A 266 -23.35 13.50 -4.76
N MET A 267 -22.83 12.78 -5.76
CA MET A 267 -22.57 11.35 -5.66
C MET A 267 -21.56 11.03 -4.54
N ASP A 268 -20.47 11.80 -4.42
CA ASP A 268 -19.47 11.63 -3.36
C ASP A 268 -20.05 11.90 -1.96
N VAL A 269 -20.91 12.92 -1.82
CA VAL A 269 -21.59 13.25 -0.56
C VAL A 269 -22.56 12.13 -0.17
N LEU A 270 -23.39 11.66 -1.11
CA LEU A 270 -24.32 10.55 -0.87
C LEU A 270 -23.58 9.24 -0.58
N ALA A 271 -22.44 9.00 -1.22
CA ALA A 271 -21.58 7.85 -0.94
C ALA A 271 -20.81 7.99 0.40
N GLY A 272 -20.71 9.20 0.95
CA GLY A 272 -19.96 9.50 2.18
C GLY A 272 -18.45 9.46 1.98
N ARG A 273 -17.98 9.82 0.78
CA ARG A 273 -16.56 9.88 0.41
C ARG A 273 -15.95 11.27 0.58
N LYS A 274 -16.76 12.32 0.72
CA LYS A 274 -16.26 13.64 1.15
C LYS A 274 -16.04 13.65 2.65
N THR A 275 -14.78 13.63 3.06
CA THR A 275 -14.33 13.71 4.45
C THR A 275 -13.95 15.12 4.89
N SER A 276 -13.81 16.04 3.95
CA SER A 276 -13.62 17.48 4.19
C SER A 276 -14.92 18.23 3.97
N GLY A 277 -15.11 19.35 4.69
CA GLY A 277 -16.32 20.17 4.59
C GLY A 277 -17.44 19.77 5.55
N SER A 278 -18.54 20.51 5.49
CA SER A 278 -19.74 20.27 6.30
C SER A 278 -20.91 19.87 5.41
N ILE A 279 -21.59 18.79 5.80
CA ILE A 279 -22.81 18.29 5.15
C ILE A 279 -23.97 18.61 6.08
N GLU A 280 -24.92 19.39 5.60
CA GLU A 280 -26.18 19.70 6.29
C GLU A 280 -27.34 19.02 5.56
N GLY A 281 -28.42 18.69 6.28
CA GLY A 281 -29.58 17.96 5.75
C GLY A 281 -29.69 16.53 6.27
N SER A 282 -30.58 15.73 5.66
CA SER A 282 -30.82 14.34 6.09
C SER A 282 -30.65 13.37 4.93
N ILE A 283 -29.91 12.29 5.15
CA ILE A 283 -29.78 11.16 4.21
C ILE A 283 -30.24 9.90 4.95
N THR A 284 -31.22 9.22 4.38
CA THR A 284 -31.85 8.02 4.95
C THR A 284 -31.86 6.86 3.96
N LEU A 285 -31.68 5.66 4.47
CA LEU A 285 -31.73 4.41 3.74
C LEU A 285 -32.94 3.61 4.23
N SER A 286 -33.94 3.42 3.37
CA SER A 286 -35.22 2.76 3.69
C SER A 286 -35.88 3.27 4.98
N GLY A 287 -35.79 4.58 5.22
CA GLY A 287 -36.34 5.26 6.41
C GLY A 287 -35.40 5.36 7.61
N TYR A 288 -34.23 4.73 7.59
CA TYR A 288 -33.24 4.80 8.68
C TYR A 288 -32.13 5.80 8.37
N PRO A 289 -31.60 6.55 9.35
CA PRO A 289 -30.45 7.44 9.12
C PRO A 289 -29.23 6.69 8.56
N LYS A 290 -28.58 7.27 7.54
CA LYS A 290 -27.38 6.70 6.92
C LYS A 290 -26.23 6.65 7.92
N LYS A 291 -25.74 5.44 8.21
CA LYS A 291 -24.47 5.19 8.91
C LYS A 291 -23.40 4.77 7.92
N GLN A 292 -22.26 5.46 7.89
CA GLN A 292 -21.25 5.26 6.85
C GLN A 292 -20.65 3.85 6.87
N GLU A 293 -20.38 3.28 8.04
CA GLU A 293 -19.81 1.94 8.19
C GLU A 293 -20.68 0.84 7.59
N THR A 294 -22.00 0.92 7.81
CA THR A 294 -22.96 -0.04 7.26
C THR A 294 -23.19 0.22 5.78
N PHE A 295 -23.33 1.49 5.40
CA PHE A 295 -23.58 1.90 4.01
C PHE A 295 -22.47 1.41 3.08
N ALA A 296 -21.20 1.58 3.45
CA ALA A 296 -20.06 1.15 2.64
C ALA A 296 -20.04 -0.36 2.34
N ARG A 297 -20.70 -1.19 3.15
CA ARG A 297 -20.79 -2.65 2.95
C ARG A 297 -21.89 -3.08 1.98
N ILE A 298 -22.91 -2.24 1.82
CA ILE A 298 -24.10 -2.54 1.01
C ILE A 298 -24.17 -1.72 -0.29
N SER A 299 -23.26 -0.75 -0.46
CA SER A 299 -23.16 0.09 -1.65
C SER A 299 -21.91 -0.25 -2.46
N GLY A 300 -22.04 -0.35 -3.78
CA GLY A 300 -20.92 -0.31 -4.72
C GLY A 300 -20.72 1.11 -5.23
N TYR A 301 -19.47 1.57 -5.35
CA TYR A 301 -19.14 2.89 -5.88
C TYR A 301 -18.05 2.80 -6.94
N CYS A 302 -18.43 3.02 -8.19
CA CYS A 302 -17.47 3.11 -9.29
C CYS A 302 -16.93 4.55 -9.40
N GLU A 303 -15.67 4.73 -9.01
CA GLU A 303 -14.98 6.02 -9.12
C GLU A 303 -14.79 6.45 -10.58
N GLN A 304 -14.52 7.74 -10.79
CA GLN A 304 -14.17 8.27 -12.11
C GLN A 304 -12.82 7.72 -12.58
N THR A 305 -11.83 7.68 -11.68
CA THR A 305 -10.50 7.10 -11.91
C THR A 305 -10.48 5.63 -11.52
N ASP A 306 -10.03 4.77 -12.44
CA ASP A 306 -10.00 3.34 -12.21
C ASP A 306 -8.72 2.91 -11.48
N ILE A 307 -8.84 2.61 -10.19
CA ILE A 307 -7.71 2.22 -9.32
C ILE A 307 -7.67 0.69 -9.19
N HIS A 308 -6.66 0.08 -9.78
CA HIS A 308 -6.43 -1.38 -9.69
C HIS A 308 -4.95 -1.68 -9.52
N SER A 309 -4.64 -2.84 -8.94
CA SER A 309 -3.25 -3.31 -8.86
C SER A 309 -2.74 -3.71 -10.24
N PRO A 310 -1.61 -3.16 -10.73
CA PRO A 310 -1.12 -3.45 -12.08
C PRO A 310 -0.59 -4.88 -12.24
N ASN A 311 -0.17 -5.50 -11.13
CA ASN A 311 0.52 -6.80 -11.10
C ASN A 311 -0.42 -8.00 -10.89
N VAL A 312 -1.72 -7.80 -11.04
CA VAL A 312 -2.74 -8.82 -10.79
C VAL A 312 -3.53 -9.04 -12.08
N THR A 313 -4.03 -10.25 -12.31
CA THR A 313 -4.89 -10.54 -13.46
C THR A 313 -6.31 -10.01 -13.26
N VAL A 314 -7.07 -9.87 -14.34
CA VAL A 314 -8.51 -9.53 -14.30
C VAL A 314 -9.28 -10.47 -13.36
N TYR A 315 -9.09 -11.78 -13.53
CA TYR A 315 -9.77 -12.78 -12.72
C TYR A 315 -9.43 -12.67 -11.23
N GLU A 316 -8.13 -12.56 -10.91
CA GLU A 316 -7.68 -12.42 -9.53
C GLU A 316 -8.21 -11.13 -8.88
N SER A 317 -8.32 -10.05 -9.65
CA SER A 317 -8.87 -8.77 -9.16
C SER A 317 -10.34 -8.90 -8.75
N ILE A 318 -11.17 -9.54 -9.58
CA ILE A 318 -12.59 -9.78 -9.28
C ILE A 318 -12.72 -10.79 -8.13
N LEU A 319 -11.94 -11.88 -8.15
CA LEU A 319 -11.95 -12.90 -7.10
C LEU A 319 -11.53 -12.33 -5.74
N TYR A 320 -10.51 -11.48 -5.71
CA TYR A 320 -10.03 -10.81 -4.51
C TYR A 320 -11.10 -9.88 -3.92
N SER A 321 -11.79 -9.12 -4.77
CA SER A 321 -12.92 -8.30 -4.35
C SER A 321 -14.04 -9.15 -3.73
N ALA A 322 -14.39 -10.26 -4.39
CA ALA A 322 -15.40 -11.20 -3.92
C ALA A 322 -15.05 -11.80 -2.54
N TRP A 323 -13.77 -12.14 -2.31
CA TRP A 323 -13.30 -12.68 -1.04
C TRP A 323 -13.41 -11.71 0.13
N LEU A 324 -13.22 -10.41 -0.13
CA LEU A 324 -13.26 -9.40 0.92
C LEU A 324 -14.66 -8.87 1.21
N ARG A 325 -15.55 -8.87 0.20
CA ARG A 325 -16.84 -8.18 0.29
C ARG A 325 -18.06 -9.09 0.42
N LEU A 326 -17.97 -10.35 -0.02
CA LEU A 326 -19.07 -11.31 0.18
C LEU A 326 -19.07 -11.86 1.61
N SER A 327 -20.27 -12.25 2.09
CA SER A 327 -20.41 -12.87 3.43
C SER A 327 -19.58 -14.16 3.51
N SER A 328 -19.07 -14.44 4.72
CA SER A 328 -18.43 -15.71 5.05
C SER A 328 -19.33 -16.92 4.87
N ASP A 329 -20.66 -16.72 4.83
CA ASP A 329 -21.65 -17.77 4.61
C ASP A 329 -21.66 -18.29 3.16
N VAL A 330 -21.03 -17.57 2.23
CA VAL A 330 -20.95 -17.97 0.82
C VAL A 330 -19.80 -18.96 0.63
N ASP A 331 -20.16 -20.21 0.33
CA ASP A 331 -19.22 -21.28 0.01
C ASP A 331 -18.28 -20.90 -1.15
N GLU A 332 -17.05 -21.42 -1.11
CA GLU A 332 -16.01 -21.11 -2.09
C GLU A 332 -16.45 -21.47 -3.51
N LYS A 333 -17.18 -22.57 -3.67
CA LYS A 333 -17.70 -23.00 -4.98
C LYS A 333 -18.73 -22.01 -5.53
N THR A 334 -19.70 -21.60 -4.70
CA THR A 334 -20.72 -20.61 -5.07
C THR A 334 -20.09 -19.28 -5.41
N ARG A 335 -19.07 -18.86 -4.65
CA ARG A 335 -18.31 -17.64 -4.89
C ARG A 335 -17.61 -17.65 -6.25
N LYS A 336 -16.91 -18.74 -6.58
CA LYS A 336 -16.24 -18.88 -7.88
C LYS A 336 -17.25 -18.84 -9.02
N LEU A 337 -18.38 -19.53 -8.89
CA LEU A 337 -19.44 -19.49 -9.91
C LEU A 337 -20.00 -18.08 -10.09
N PHE A 338 -20.24 -17.34 -9.00
CA PHE A 338 -20.70 -15.95 -9.06
C PHE A 338 -19.67 -15.02 -9.73
N VAL A 339 -18.37 -15.22 -9.45
CA VAL A 339 -17.29 -14.48 -10.11
C VAL A 339 -17.27 -14.74 -11.62
N GLU A 340 -17.43 -16.00 -12.05
CA GLU A 340 -17.54 -16.33 -13.49
C GLU A 340 -18.76 -15.66 -14.12
N GLU A 341 -19.92 -15.68 -13.45
CA GLU A 341 -21.14 -15.05 -13.94
C GLU A 341 -20.98 -13.53 -14.12
N VAL A 342 -20.35 -12.85 -13.14
CA VAL A 342 -20.06 -11.41 -13.23
C VAL A 342 -19.07 -11.13 -14.37
N MET A 343 -18.04 -11.95 -14.54
CA MET A 343 -17.05 -11.79 -15.60
C MET A 343 -17.67 -11.95 -16.99
N THR A 344 -18.60 -12.90 -17.15
CA THR A 344 -19.37 -13.07 -18.38
C THR A 344 -20.34 -11.90 -18.62
N LEU A 345 -20.96 -11.36 -17.56
CA LEU A 345 -21.87 -10.21 -17.67
C LEU A 345 -21.17 -8.94 -18.16
N VAL A 346 -19.91 -8.73 -17.75
CA VAL A 346 -19.11 -7.58 -18.22
C VAL A 346 -18.25 -7.88 -19.45
N GLU A 347 -18.41 -9.07 -20.05
CA GLU A 347 -17.68 -9.54 -21.24
C GLU A 347 -16.14 -9.52 -21.07
N LEU A 348 -15.64 -9.87 -19.88
CA LEU A 348 -14.20 -9.93 -19.60
C LEU A 348 -13.60 -11.34 -19.69
N ASP A 349 -14.37 -12.35 -20.13
CA ASP A 349 -13.92 -13.75 -20.19
C ASP A 349 -12.65 -13.94 -21.02
N VAL A 350 -12.53 -13.23 -22.14
CA VAL A 350 -11.38 -13.32 -23.05
C VAL A 350 -10.11 -12.74 -22.40
N LEU A 351 -10.27 -11.80 -21.46
CA LEU A 351 -9.19 -11.10 -20.76
C LEU A 351 -8.94 -11.66 -19.36
N ARG A 352 -9.55 -12.80 -19.01
CA ARG A 352 -9.48 -13.43 -17.67
C ARG A 352 -8.07 -13.48 -17.08
N ASN A 353 -7.10 -13.91 -17.90
CA ASN A 353 -5.70 -14.08 -17.49
C ASN A 353 -4.81 -12.91 -17.94
N ALA A 354 -5.39 -11.85 -18.50
CA ALA A 354 -4.64 -10.66 -18.87
C ALA A 354 -4.26 -9.87 -17.60
N MET A 355 -3.05 -9.32 -17.61
CA MET A 355 -2.56 -8.43 -16.56
C MET A 355 -3.28 -7.09 -16.65
N VAL A 356 -3.65 -6.54 -15.50
CA VAL A 356 -4.32 -5.24 -15.44
C VAL A 356 -3.43 -4.11 -15.97
N GLY A 357 -2.13 -4.11 -15.61
CA GLY A 357 -1.16 -3.11 -16.06
C GLY A 357 -1.40 -1.69 -15.54
N LEU A 358 -0.46 -0.80 -15.85
CA LEU A 358 -0.48 0.61 -15.52
C LEU A 358 -1.33 1.40 -16.53
N PRO A 359 -2.19 2.33 -16.08
CA PRO A 359 -2.97 3.17 -16.98
C PRO A 359 -2.09 3.91 -18.01
N GLY A 360 -2.43 3.80 -19.29
CA GLY A 360 -1.76 4.51 -20.38
C GLY A 360 -0.41 3.91 -20.84
N VAL A 361 0.06 2.83 -20.21
CA VAL A 361 1.36 2.22 -20.53
C VAL A 361 1.20 0.78 -21.03
N ASP A 362 0.53 -0.07 -20.26
CA ASP A 362 0.43 -1.50 -20.54
C ASP A 362 -0.83 -2.15 -19.94
N GLY A 363 -1.07 -3.41 -20.31
CA GLY A 363 -2.20 -4.21 -19.83
C GLY A 363 -3.52 -3.85 -20.50
N LEU A 364 -4.53 -3.51 -19.70
CA LEU A 364 -5.89 -3.28 -20.17
C LEU A 364 -6.08 -1.90 -20.79
N SER A 365 -6.91 -1.83 -21.84
CA SER A 365 -7.39 -0.57 -22.39
C SER A 365 -8.24 0.20 -21.36
N THR A 366 -8.44 1.50 -21.59
CA THR A 366 -9.27 2.36 -20.73
C THR A 366 -10.69 1.82 -20.56
N GLU A 367 -11.31 1.35 -21.65
CA GLU A 367 -12.64 0.75 -21.62
C GLU A 367 -12.66 -0.58 -20.85
N GLN A 368 -11.70 -1.47 -21.10
CA GLN A 368 -11.60 -2.77 -20.42
C GLN A 368 -11.36 -2.58 -18.92
N ARG A 369 -10.53 -1.60 -18.55
CA ARG A 369 -10.29 -1.20 -17.16
C ARG A 369 -11.56 -0.67 -16.50
N LYS A 370 -12.38 0.09 -17.24
CA LYS A 370 -13.67 0.56 -16.72
C LYS A 370 -14.65 -0.59 -16.46
N ARG A 371 -14.73 -1.55 -17.39
CA ARG A 371 -15.50 -2.80 -17.21
C ARG A 371 -15.02 -3.58 -15.99
N LEU A 372 -13.70 -3.63 -15.77
CA LEU A 372 -13.12 -4.26 -14.57
C LEU A 372 -13.54 -3.54 -13.27
N THR A 373 -13.51 -2.21 -13.24
CA THR A 373 -14.03 -1.43 -12.09
C THR A 373 -15.48 -1.78 -11.79
N ILE A 374 -16.32 -1.84 -12.83
CA ILE A 374 -17.73 -2.22 -12.69
C ILE A 374 -17.84 -3.65 -12.15
N ALA A 375 -17.09 -4.62 -12.70
CA ALA A 375 -17.10 -6.01 -12.25
C ALA A 375 -16.69 -6.16 -10.78
N VAL A 376 -15.64 -5.46 -10.37
CA VAL A 376 -15.12 -5.45 -8.99
C VAL A 376 -16.14 -4.90 -7.99
N GLU A 377 -16.97 -3.94 -8.39
CA GLU A 377 -18.06 -3.42 -7.57
C GLU A 377 -19.30 -4.31 -7.60
N LEU A 378 -19.65 -4.89 -8.76
CA LEU A 378 -20.81 -5.78 -8.91
C LEU A 378 -20.65 -7.10 -8.15
N VAL A 379 -19.43 -7.66 -8.09
CA VAL A 379 -19.16 -8.92 -7.39
C VAL A 379 -19.34 -8.83 -5.87
N ALA A 380 -19.46 -7.62 -5.32
CA ALA A 380 -19.82 -7.42 -3.91
C ALA A 380 -21.31 -7.68 -3.64
N ASN A 381 -22.13 -7.94 -4.67
CA ASN A 381 -23.59 -8.02 -4.60
C ASN A 381 -24.23 -6.81 -3.86
N PRO A 382 -23.91 -5.57 -4.27
CA PRO A 382 -24.39 -4.39 -3.56
C PRO A 382 -25.90 -4.18 -3.76
N SER A 383 -26.57 -3.68 -2.72
CA SER A 383 -27.99 -3.29 -2.78
C SER A 383 -28.22 -1.96 -3.48
N LEU A 384 -27.18 -1.12 -3.57
CA LEU A 384 -27.16 0.16 -4.28
C LEU A 384 -25.84 0.27 -5.04
N CYS A 385 -25.88 0.49 -6.36
CA CYS A 385 -24.69 0.77 -7.15
C CYS A 385 -24.72 2.23 -7.62
N LEU A 386 -23.68 2.98 -7.29
CA LEU A 386 -23.46 4.36 -7.74
C LEU A 386 -22.26 4.36 -8.68
N ALA A 387 -22.44 4.93 -9.88
CA ALA A 387 -21.37 5.04 -10.86
C ALA A 387 -21.32 6.44 -11.43
N THR A 388 -20.13 7.02 -11.46
CA THR A 388 -19.83 8.21 -12.26
C THR A 388 -19.19 7.76 -13.56
N PRO A 389 -19.94 7.70 -14.68
CA PRO A 389 -19.34 7.36 -15.96
C PRO A 389 -18.31 8.44 -16.34
N SER A 390 -17.09 8.00 -16.67
CA SER A 390 -16.18 8.77 -17.50
C SER A 390 -16.81 8.91 -18.90
N ARG A 391 -16.51 10.01 -19.60
CA ARG A 391 -17.08 10.28 -20.94
C ARG A 391 -16.96 9.02 -21.82
N CYS A 392 -18.11 8.54 -22.33
CA CYS A 392 -18.16 7.58 -23.43
C CYS A 392 -17.64 8.21 -24.71
#